data_AF-A0A257YCB4-F1
#
_entry.id   AF-A0A257YCB4-F1
#
_cell.length_a   1.000
_cell.length_b   1.000
_cell.length_c   1.000
_cell.angle_alpha   90.00
_cell.angle_beta   90.00
_cell.angle_gamma   90.00
#
_symmetry.space_group_name_H-M   'P 1'
#
loop_
_entity.id
_entity.type
_entity.pdbx_description
1 polymer ?
#
loop_
_entity_poly.entity_id
_entity_poly.type
_entity_poly.pdbx_seq_one_letter_code
_entity_poly.pdbx_strand_id
1 'polypeptide(L)'
;MRQRAGAEAFCAAWDTAIDRAISRVETQALARAIDGEERLVVSAGKVLGVERRYNESLVMFLLKSRRAVRYGEEIGPGHPLYERIRAQVLAEELGDEREVLDSIDRMIDAMRARAAENARVIAESAEPLDEASDAGGAEGA
;
A
#
# COMPACT_ATOMS: atom_id res chain seq x y z
N MET A 1 -33.42 9.46 -9.72
CA MET A 1 -34.09 9.38 -8.39
C MET A 1 -33.12 9.29 -7.21
N ARG A 2 -31.96 8.59 -7.31
CA ARG A 2 -30.95 8.51 -6.22
C ARG A 2 -30.18 9.80 -5.90
N GLN A 3 -30.06 10.74 -6.84
CA GLN A 3 -29.27 11.97 -6.68
C GLN A 3 -30.11 13.20 -6.27
N ARG A 4 -31.36 13.02 -5.82
CA ARG A 4 -32.20 14.15 -5.37
C ARG A 4 -31.95 14.44 -3.89
N ALA A 5 -31.82 15.72 -3.54
CA ALA A 5 -31.77 16.16 -2.15
C ALA A 5 -33.02 15.65 -1.39
N GLY A 6 -32.82 15.06 -0.20
CA GLY A 6 -33.88 14.48 0.63
C GLY A 6 -34.22 13.01 0.36
N ALA A 7 -33.52 12.33 -0.55
CA ALA A 7 -33.75 10.92 -0.88
C ALA A 7 -32.95 9.93 0.01
N GLU A 8 -32.35 10.38 1.11
CA GLU A 8 -31.44 9.59 1.95
C GLU A 8 -32.10 8.32 2.52
N ALA A 9 -33.31 8.46 3.05
CA ALA A 9 -34.07 7.33 3.58
C ALA A 9 -34.43 6.30 2.50
N PHE A 10 -34.69 6.77 1.26
CA PHE A 10 -34.94 5.88 0.12
C PHE A 10 -33.66 5.17 -0.33
N CYS A 11 -32.53 5.87 -0.41
CA CYS A 11 -31.25 5.27 -0.75
C CYS A 11 -30.88 4.17 0.26
N ALA A 12 -31.00 4.43 1.56
CA ALA A 12 -30.73 3.43 2.59
C ALA A 12 -31.67 2.22 2.50
N ALA A 13 -32.97 2.43 2.29
CA ALA A 13 -33.93 1.35 2.11
C ALA A 13 -33.64 0.52 0.85
N TRP A 14 -33.21 1.18 -0.21
CA TRP A 14 -32.82 0.54 -1.46
C TRP A 14 -31.55 -0.31 -1.29
N ASP A 15 -30.51 0.23 -0.65
CA ASP A 15 -29.25 -0.49 -0.41
C ASP A 15 -29.52 -1.74 0.44
N THR A 16 -30.34 -1.61 1.48
CA THR A 16 -30.76 -2.76 2.29
C THR A 16 -31.52 -3.81 1.47
N ALA A 17 -32.34 -3.40 0.49
CA ALA A 17 -33.04 -4.32 -0.39
C ALA A 17 -32.06 -5.06 -1.33
N ILE A 18 -31.04 -4.37 -1.83
CA ILE A 18 -29.99 -4.97 -2.66
C ILE A 18 -29.18 -5.98 -1.84
N ASP A 19 -28.78 -5.66 -0.62
CA ASP A 19 -28.02 -6.59 0.24
C ASP A 19 -28.79 -7.88 0.51
N ARG A 20 -30.11 -7.77 0.74
CA ARG A 20 -30.99 -8.93 0.88
C ARG A 20 -31.10 -9.74 -0.41
N ALA A 21 -31.17 -9.07 -1.56
CA ALA A 21 -31.20 -9.75 -2.85
C ALA A 21 -29.89 -10.53 -3.11
N ILE A 22 -28.74 -9.92 -2.79
CA ILE A 22 -27.42 -10.56 -2.89
C ILE A 22 -27.34 -11.79 -1.98
N SER A 23 -27.75 -11.64 -0.71
CA SER A 23 -27.78 -12.74 0.25
C SER A 23 -28.64 -13.92 -0.24
N ARG A 24 -29.75 -13.64 -0.93
CA ARG A 24 -30.60 -14.67 -1.54
C ARG A 24 -29.93 -15.36 -2.72
N VAL A 25 -29.24 -14.61 -3.58
CA VAL A 25 -28.47 -15.18 -4.70
C VAL A 25 -27.37 -16.09 -4.16
N GLU A 26 -26.66 -15.68 -3.12
CA GLU A 26 -25.63 -16.50 -2.48
C GLU A 26 -26.19 -17.82 -1.95
N THR A 27 -27.36 -17.77 -1.28
CA THR A 27 -28.04 -18.96 -0.77
C THR A 27 -28.42 -19.92 -1.90
N GLN A 28 -28.95 -19.38 -3.02
CA GLN A 28 -29.26 -20.21 -4.18
C GLN A 28 -28.01 -20.78 -4.86
N ALA A 29 -26.92 -20.02 -4.92
CA ALA A 29 -25.66 -20.50 -5.47
C ALA A 29 -25.11 -21.66 -4.63
N LEU A 30 -25.20 -21.58 -3.29
CA LEU A 30 -24.82 -22.66 -2.40
C LEU A 30 -25.71 -23.90 -2.59
N ALA A 31 -27.03 -23.72 -2.62
CA ALA A 31 -27.96 -24.83 -2.87
C ALA A 31 -27.65 -25.52 -4.19
N ARG A 32 -27.44 -24.76 -5.27
CA ARG A 32 -27.05 -25.29 -6.58
C ARG A 32 -25.68 -25.98 -6.59
N ALA A 33 -24.75 -25.52 -5.76
CA ALA A 33 -23.44 -26.18 -5.63
C ALA A 33 -23.55 -27.53 -4.89
N ILE A 34 -24.45 -27.63 -3.91
CA ILE A 34 -24.71 -28.87 -3.14
C ILE A 34 -25.57 -29.85 -3.94
N ASP A 35 -26.70 -29.36 -4.45
CA ASP A 35 -27.72 -30.18 -5.09
C ASP A 35 -27.49 -30.36 -6.59
N GLY A 36 -26.61 -29.57 -7.23
CA GLY A 36 -26.46 -29.56 -8.67
C GLY A 36 -27.66 -28.96 -9.41
N GLU A 37 -27.66 -29.06 -10.75
CA GLU A 37 -28.76 -28.64 -11.61
C GLU A 37 -29.33 -29.80 -12.42
N GLU A 38 -30.64 -29.86 -12.57
CA GLU A 38 -31.29 -30.81 -13.48
C GLU A 38 -31.27 -30.24 -14.90
N ARG A 39 -30.75 -31.03 -15.84
CA ARG A 39 -30.78 -30.74 -17.28
C ARG A 39 -31.50 -31.85 -18.03
N LEU A 40 -32.33 -31.43 -18.98
CA LEU A 40 -32.96 -32.36 -19.92
C LEU A 40 -31.91 -32.86 -20.90
N VAL A 41 -31.81 -34.18 -21.03
CA VAL A 41 -31.04 -34.83 -22.08
C VAL A 41 -31.98 -34.97 -23.28
N VAL A 42 -31.75 -34.19 -24.34
CA VAL A 42 -32.60 -34.17 -25.54
C VAL A 42 -31.77 -34.63 -26.73
N SER A 43 -32.31 -35.56 -27.53
CA SER A 43 -31.71 -36.00 -28.79
C SER A 43 -32.78 -36.11 -29.86
N ALA A 44 -32.47 -35.61 -31.06
CA ALA A 44 -33.38 -35.60 -32.21
C ALA A 44 -34.81 -35.08 -31.88
N GLY A 45 -34.91 -34.04 -31.05
CA GLY A 45 -36.18 -33.44 -30.65
C GLY A 45 -36.99 -34.24 -29.62
N LYS A 46 -36.45 -35.35 -29.09
CA LYS A 46 -37.07 -36.16 -28.04
C LYS A 46 -36.30 -36.04 -26.73
N VAL A 47 -37.03 -35.85 -25.62
CA VAL A 47 -36.45 -35.89 -24.28
C VAL A 47 -36.13 -37.35 -23.95
N LEU A 48 -34.84 -37.66 -23.78
CA LEU A 48 -34.34 -38.98 -23.41
C LEU A 48 -34.33 -39.19 -21.90
N GLY A 49 -34.27 -38.11 -21.12
CA GLY A 49 -34.28 -38.17 -19.66
C GLY A 49 -33.84 -36.88 -18.99
N VAL A 50 -33.58 -36.97 -17.69
CA VAL A 50 -33.05 -35.88 -16.86
C VAL A 50 -31.71 -36.32 -16.30
N GLU A 51 -30.69 -35.48 -16.45
CA GLU A 51 -29.38 -35.65 -15.82
C GLU A 51 -29.18 -34.56 -14.76
N ARG A 52 -28.55 -34.93 -13.64
CA ARG A 52 -28.14 -33.98 -12.62
C ARG A 52 -26.67 -33.61 -12.80
N ARG A 53 -26.38 -32.35 -13.07
CA ARG A 53 -25.02 -31.84 -13.30
C ARG A 53 -24.54 -31.02 -12.10
N TYR A 54 -23.37 -31.37 -11.58
CA TYR A 54 -22.68 -30.59 -10.57
C TYR A 54 -21.72 -29.59 -11.23
N ASN A 55 -21.64 -28.38 -10.66
CA ASN A 55 -20.73 -27.34 -11.13
C ASN A 55 -19.56 -27.19 -10.16
N GLU A 56 -18.49 -27.93 -10.43
CA GLU A 56 -17.27 -27.92 -9.60
C GLU A 56 -16.60 -26.54 -9.58
N SER A 57 -16.69 -25.78 -10.68
CA SER A 57 -16.19 -24.41 -10.72
C SER A 57 -16.94 -23.49 -9.75
N LEU A 58 -18.26 -23.66 -9.63
CA LEU A 58 -19.07 -22.93 -8.65
C LEU A 58 -18.71 -23.33 -7.22
N VAL A 59 -18.52 -24.63 -6.96
CA VAL A 59 -18.07 -25.13 -5.65
C VAL A 59 -16.72 -24.50 -5.29
N MET A 60 -15.75 -24.57 -6.19
CA MET A 60 -14.42 -24.01 -5.94
C MET A 60 -14.44 -22.49 -5.79
N PHE A 61 -15.27 -21.78 -6.55
CA PHE A 61 -15.47 -20.33 -6.39
C PHE A 61 -16.01 -19.97 -5.00
N LEU A 62 -17.01 -20.71 -4.51
CA LEU A 62 -17.59 -20.50 -3.17
C LEU A 62 -16.57 -20.82 -2.07
N LEU A 63 -15.76 -21.86 -2.24
CA LEU A 63 -14.70 -22.21 -1.28
C LEU A 63 -13.58 -21.17 -1.25
N LYS A 64 -13.13 -20.71 -2.42
CA LYS A 64 -12.09 -19.67 -2.55
C LYS A 64 -12.51 -18.36 -1.91
N SER A 65 -13.78 -17.98 -2.03
CA SER A 65 -14.31 -16.74 -1.45
C SER A 65 -14.58 -16.85 0.06
N ARG A 66 -15.31 -17.88 0.51
CA ARG A 66 -15.75 -17.99 1.93
C ARG A 66 -14.72 -18.62 2.86
N ARG A 67 -13.77 -19.39 2.31
CA ARG A 67 -12.70 -20.07 3.05
C ARG A 67 -11.34 -19.75 2.42
N ALA A 68 -11.13 -18.48 2.11
CA ALA A 68 -9.92 -17.98 1.47
C ALA A 68 -8.63 -18.38 2.19
N VAL A 69 -8.64 -18.46 3.52
CA VAL A 69 -7.47 -18.92 4.31
C VAL A 69 -7.01 -20.34 3.93
N ARG A 70 -7.92 -21.21 3.50
CA ARG A 70 -7.62 -22.60 3.13
C ARG A 70 -7.52 -22.84 1.63
N TYR A 71 -8.39 -22.19 0.85
CA TYR A 71 -8.54 -22.47 -0.58
C TYR A 71 -8.21 -21.28 -1.47
N GLY A 72 -7.98 -20.11 -0.88
CA GLY A 72 -7.60 -18.90 -1.58
C GLY A 72 -6.20 -19.00 -2.17
N GLU A 73 -5.84 -17.97 -2.92
CA GLU A 73 -4.53 -17.88 -3.54
C GLU A 73 -3.51 -17.34 -2.51
N GLU A 74 -2.32 -17.94 -2.49
CA GLU A 74 -1.22 -17.44 -1.67
C GLU A 74 -0.67 -16.16 -2.31
N ILE A 75 -0.82 -15.04 -1.60
CA ILE A 75 -0.32 -13.74 -2.06
C ILE A 75 1.08 -13.54 -1.47
N GLY A 76 2.09 -13.61 -2.34
CA GLY A 76 3.49 -13.41 -1.98
C GLY A 76 4.29 -12.66 -3.04
N PRO A 77 5.62 -12.51 -2.85
CA PRO A 77 6.52 -11.88 -3.81
C PRO A 77 6.35 -12.43 -5.23
N GLY A 78 6.28 -11.55 -6.22
CA GLY A 78 6.00 -11.88 -7.62
C GLY A 78 4.51 -11.93 -7.98
N HIS A 79 3.59 -11.96 -7.02
CA HIS A 79 2.16 -11.88 -7.30
C HIS A 79 1.76 -10.44 -7.68
N PRO A 80 0.96 -10.19 -8.74
CA PRO A 80 0.65 -8.84 -9.21
C PRO A 80 0.02 -7.93 -8.15
N LEU A 81 -0.86 -8.47 -7.30
CA LEU A 81 -1.46 -7.71 -6.20
C LEU A 81 -0.41 -7.33 -5.14
N TYR A 82 0.52 -8.24 -4.84
CA TYR A 82 1.57 -8.00 -3.87
C TYR A 82 2.51 -6.90 -4.36
N GLU A 83 2.96 -6.98 -5.60
CA GLU A 83 3.86 -5.98 -6.20
C GLU A 83 3.18 -4.61 -6.29
N ARG A 84 1.87 -4.55 -6.60
CA ARG A 84 1.12 -3.30 -6.58
C ARG A 84 1.04 -2.67 -5.19
N ILE A 85 0.70 -3.46 -4.17
CA ILE A 85 0.63 -2.97 -2.79
C ILE A 85 2.02 -2.53 -2.32
N ARG A 86 3.06 -3.33 -2.58
CA ARG A 86 4.45 -2.99 -2.29
C ARG A 86 4.84 -1.65 -2.92
N ALA A 87 4.54 -1.46 -4.21
CA ALA A 87 4.84 -0.21 -4.91
C ALA A 87 4.08 0.99 -4.33
N GLN A 88 2.82 0.81 -3.94
CA GLN A 88 2.03 1.86 -3.30
C GLN A 88 2.60 2.26 -1.94
N VAL A 89 2.89 1.28 -1.07
CA VAL A 89 3.48 1.53 0.25
C VAL A 89 4.83 2.20 0.14
N LEU A 90 5.70 1.74 -0.77
CA LEU A 90 6.98 2.40 -1.04
C LEU A 90 6.79 3.84 -1.53
N ALA A 91 5.81 4.10 -2.42
CA ALA A 91 5.55 5.44 -2.90
C ALA A 91 5.02 6.38 -1.80
N GLU A 92 4.23 5.87 -0.85
CA GLU A 92 3.80 6.60 0.34
C GLU A 92 4.98 6.92 1.26
N GLU A 93 5.86 5.95 1.54
CA GLU A 93 7.09 6.16 2.34
C GLU A 93 8.08 7.13 1.65
N LEU A 94 8.18 7.12 0.32
CA LEU A 94 9.05 8.04 -0.44
C LEU A 94 8.52 9.49 -0.44
N GLY A 95 7.24 9.71 -0.12
CA GLY A 95 6.70 11.04 0.17
C GLY A 95 7.42 11.70 1.34
N ASP A 96 7.85 10.90 2.31
CA ASP A 96 8.70 11.34 3.44
C ASP A 96 10.17 11.48 3.01
N GLU A 97 10.66 10.74 2.00
CA GLU A 97 12.08 10.77 1.62
C GLU A 97 12.55 12.16 1.20
N ARG A 98 11.74 12.94 0.47
CA ARG A 98 12.10 14.33 0.13
C ARG A 98 12.21 15.22 1.36
N GLU A 99 11.28 15.09 2.31
CA GLU A 99 11.35 15.84 3.57
C GLU A 99 12.58 15.43 4.41
N VAL A 100 12.93 14.14 4.37
CA VAL A 100 14.13 13.60 5.01
C VAL A 100 15.39 14.16 4.35
N LEU A 101 15.47 14.18 3.02
CA LEU A 101 16.58 14.76 2.28
C LEU A 101 16.71 16.26 2.55
N ASP A 102 15.60 17.00 2.54
CA ASP A 102 15.57 18.43 2.89
C ASP A 102 15.99 18.69 4.35
N SER A 103 15.70 17.75 5.26
CA SER A 103 16.20 17.81 6.65
C SER A 103 17.72 17.57 6.72
N ILE A 104 18.24 16.65 5.91
CA ILE A 104 19.68 16.36 5.83
C ILE A 104 20.43 17.59 5.28
N ASP A 105 19.94 18.19 4.20
CA ASP A 105 20.56 19.39 3.62
C ASP A 105 20.57 20.56 4.60
N ARG A 106 19.45 20.80 5.30
CA ARG A 106 19.39 21.80 6.39
C ARG A 106 20.42 21.54 7.49
N MET A 107 20.63 20.28 7.87
CA MET A 107 21.63 19.92 8.86
C MET A 107 23.05 20.18 8.35
N ILE A 108 23.35 19.80 7.11
CA ILE A 108 24.67 20.01 6.48
C ILE A 108 24.99 21.50 6.40
N ASP A 109 24.03 22.33 5.99
CA ASP A 109 24.24 23.77 5.89
C ASP A 109 24.44 24.41 7.27
N ALA A 110 23.70 23.96 8.28
CA ALA A 110 23.93 24.39 9.66
C ALA A 110 25.34 24.01 10.16
N MET A 111 25.85 22.82 9.81
CA MET A 111 27.21 22.40 10.15
C MET A 111 28.25 23.26 9.44
N ARG A 112 28.07 23.56 8.15
CA ARG A 112 28.97 24.44 7.38
C ARG A 112 29.00 25.86 7.96
N ALA A 113 27.85 26.41 8.31
CA ALA A 113 27.74 27.74 8.93
C ALA A 113 28.48 27.80 10.28
N ARG A 114 28.28 26.79 11.13
CA ARG A 114 29.00 26.66 12.42
C ARG A 114 30.51 26.56 12.21
N ALA A 115 30.96 25.77 11.25
CA ALA A 115 32.39 25.64 10.94
C ALA A 115 33.01 26.96 10.46
N ALA A 116 32.30 27.71 9.61
CA ALA A 116 32.74 29.02 9.13
C ALA A 116 32.81 30.05 10.28
N GLU A 117 31.83 30.06 11.17
CA GLU A 117 31.80 30.95 12.32
C GLU A 117 32.95 30.63 13.30
N ASN A 118 33.16 29.35 13.61
CA ASN A 118 34.29 28.94 14.45
C ASN A 118 35.64 29.34 13.83
N ALA A 119 35.79 29.20 12.51
CA ALA A 119 37.01 29.63 11.82
C ALA A 119 37.24 31.15 11.92
N ARG A 120 36.16 31.95 11.86
CA ARG A 120 36.23 33.41 12.06
C ARG A 120 36.62 33.77 13.49
N VAL A 121 35.99 33.16 14.49
CA VAL A 121 36.32 33.38 15.90
C VAL A 121 37.78 33.03 16.17
N ILE A 122 38.28 31.91 15.63
CA ILE A 122 39.69 31.53 15.77
C ILE A 122 40.61 32.58 15.12
N ALA A 123 40.24 33.11 13.95
CA ALA A 123 41.03 34.13 13.27
C ALA A 123 41.03 35.48 14.01
N GLU A 124 39.92 35.87 14.64
CA GLU A 124 39.81 37.10 15.44
C GLU A 124 40.50 36.97 16.81
N SER A 125 40.51 35.77 17.39
CA SER A 125 41.17 35.47 18.67
C SER A 125 42.70 35.31 18.54
N ALA A 126 43.21 35.23 17.31
CA ALA A 126 44.64 35.18 17.04
C ALA A 126 45.22 36.60 17.09
N GLU A 127 45.57 37.09 18.28
CA GLU A 127 46.39 38.30 18.41
C GLU A 127 47.74 38.11 17.70
N PRO A 128 48.27 39.14 17.00
CA PRO A 128 49.59 39.05 16.39
C PRO A 128 50.63 38.94 17.51
N LEU A 129 51.41 37.86 17.49
CA LEU A 129 52.62 37.76 18.30
C LEU A 129 53.56 38.90 17.89
N ASP A 130 53.66 39.91 18.74
CA ASP A 130 54.48 41.10 18.55
C ASP A 130 55.97 40.69 18.56
N GLU A 131 56.62 40.70 17.39
CA GLU A 131 58.07 40.60 17.27
C GLU A 131 58.71 41.96 17.57
N ALA A 132 59.23 42.18 18.79
CA ALA A 132 60.50 42.90 19.03
C ALA A 132 60.85 43.09 20.52
N SER A 133 61.86 42.35 20.99
CA SER A 133 63.00 42.76 21.86
C SER A 133 63.55 41.46 22.47
N ASP A 134 64.83 41.11 22.42
CA ASP A 134 65.98 41.96 22.62
C ASP A 134 67.21 41.36 21.91
N ALA A 135 68.07 42.26 21.46
CA ALA A 135 69.34 41.97 20.83
C ALA A 135 70.40 41.61 21.89
N GLY A 136 71.43 40.87 21.47
CA GLY A 136 72.79 41.21 21.89
C GLY A 136 73.60 40.14 22.62
N GLY A 137 74.74 39.82 21.99
CA GLY A 137 75.97 39.35 22.64
C GLY A 137 76.22 37.85 22.45
N ALA A 138 77.38 37.37 22.03
CA ALA A 138 78.63 38.00 21.61
C ALA A 138 79.48 36.89 20.95
N GLU A 139 80.50 37.32 20.21
CA GLU A 139 81.62 36.57 19.65
C GLU A 139 82.20 35.41 20.49
N GLY A 140 82.73 34.40 19.80
CA GLY A 140 83.78 33.54 20.35
C GLY A 140 84.06 32.24 19.58
N ALA A 141 84.82 32.32 18.48
CA ALA A 141 85.92 31.41 18.08
C ALA A 141 86.31 31.61 16.60
#